data_AF-A0A957QDQ2-F1
#
_entry.id   AF-A0A957QDQ2-F1
#
_cell.length_a   1.000
_cell.length_b   1.000
_cell.length_c   1.000
_cell.angle_alpha   90.00
_cell.angle_beta   90.00
_cell.angle_gamma   90.00
#
_symmetry.space_group_name_H-M   'P 1'
#
loop_
_entity.id
_entity.type
_entity.pdbx_description
1 polymer ?
#
loop_
_entity_poly.entity_id
_entity_poly.type
_entity_poly.pdbx_seq_one_letter_code
_entity_poly.pdbx_strand_id
1 'polypeptide(L)'
;MIRITTPMTAPHWALLERELLRAQSEAVAAYFHHYFDERGYLLCVPRWGGNDGPDDAAENLLNWPLLHALGGAEDVLDLFKLGWEGHLRQYTEAKTVDVPFAREGMYYKEFPVMFDWFHHSEAFSPFYLQGLSDPFERKYQQRTRRYAGFYMNEDPQAQNYDPQRKIIRSMFNG
;
A
#
# COMPACT_ATOMS: atom_id res chain seq x y z
N MET A 1 -3.32 -24.10 -20.82
CA MET A 1 -4.19 -24.41 -19.65
C MET A 1 -3.71 -25.72 -19.06
N ILE A 2 -3.21 -25.71 -17.83
CA ILE A 2 -2.78 -26.94 -17.14
C ILE A 2 -4.05 -27.65 -16.67
N ARG A 3 -4.16 -28.96 -16.93
CA ARG A 3 -5.34 -29.76 -16.58
C ARG A 3 -4.91 -30.90 -15.67
N ILE A 4 -5.37 -30.87 -14.43
CA ILE A 4 -5.15 -31.94 -13.45
C ILE A 4 -6.31 -32.93 -13.59
N THR A 5 -6.02 -34.16 -14.05
CA THR A 5 -7.04 -35.17 -14.36
C THR A 5 -7.01 -36.39 -13.43
N THR A 6 -6.01 -36.49 -12.56
CA THR A 6 -5.85 -37.62 -11.63
C THR A 6 -6.13 -37.12 -10.22
N PRO A 7 -7.16 -37.64 -9.52
CA PRO A 7 -7.39 -37.29 -8.13
C PRO A 7 -6.27 -37.86 -7.24
N MET A 8 -5.90 -37.14 -6.18
CA MET A 8 -5.01 -37.62 -5.14
C MET A 8 -5.50 -37.14 -3.78
N THR A 9 -5.16 -37.87 -2.71
CA THR A 9 -5.34 -37.37 -1.34
C THR A 9 -4.45 -36.16 -1.12
N ALA A 10 -4.98 -35.12 -0.49
CA ALA A 10 -4.18 -33.94 -0.15
C ALA A 10 -2.98 -34.36 0.72
N PRO A 11 -1.75 -34.05 0.31
CA PRO A 11 -0.57 -34.35 1.13
C PRO A 11 -0.62 -33.52 2.41
N HIS A 12 -0.02 -34.04 3.49
CA HIS A 12 -0.08 -33.41 4.80
C HIS A 12 0.40 -31.94 4.81
N TRP A 13 1.45 -31.62 4.04
CA TRP A 13 1.95 -30.25 3.94
C TRP A 13 0.90 -29.27 3.38
N ALA A 14 0.03 -29.70 2.47
CA ALA A 14 -0.99 -28.83 1.88
C ALA A 14 -2.09 -28.50 2.90
N LEU A 15 -2.38 -29.44 3.80
CA LEU A 15 -3.30 -29.19 4.92
C LEU A 15 -2.70 -28.17 5.90
N LEU A 16 -1.40 -28.30 6.21
CA LEU A 16 -0.68 -27.35 7.07
C LEU A 16 -0.58 -25.96 6.44
N GLU A 17 -0.36 -25.87 5.13
CA GLU A 17 -0.35 -24.60 4.40
C GLU A 17 -1.73 -23.91 4.46
N ARG A 18 -2.82 -24.65 4.28
CA ARG A 18 -4.18 -24.11 4.44
C ARG A 18 -4.43 -23.61 5.86
N GLU A 19 -3.95 -24.33 6.87
CA GLU A 19 -4.07 -23.94 8.26
C GLU A 19 -3.25 -22.69 8.58
N LEU A 20 -2.04 -22.57 8.02
CA LEU A 20 -1.21 -21.37 8.14
C LEU A 20 -1.91 -20.14 7.53
N LEU A 21 -2.46 -20.26 6.32
CA LEU A 21 -3.19 -19.16 5.66
C LEU A 21 -4.42 -18.74 6.47
N ARG A 22 -5.16 -19.71 7.04
CA ARG A 22 -6.30 -19.46 7.92
C ARG A 22 -5.87 -18.70 9.17
N ALA A 23 -4.86 -19.19 9.88
CA ALA A 23 -4.36 -18.58 11.11
C ALA A 23 -3.82 -17.15 10.89
N GLN A 24 -3.12 -16.92 9.77
CA GLN A 24 -2.66 -15.58 9.40
C GLN A 24 -3.82 -14.63 9.10
N SER A 25 -4.87 -15.11 8.43
CA SER A 25 -6.06 -14.30 8.15
C SER A 25 -6.78 -13.86 9.44
N GLU A 26 -6.90 -14.78 10.41
CA GLU A 26 -7.46 -14.46 11.73
C GLU A 26 -6.59 -13.46 12.50
N ALA A 27 -5.26 -13.59 12.40
CA ALA A 27 -4.33 -12.64 13.00
C ALA A 27 -4.45 -11.24 12.37
N VAL A 28 -4.62 -11.16 11.04
CA VAL A 28 -4.88 -9.88 10.34
C VAL A 28 -6.14 -9.22 10.86
N ALA A 29 -7.26 -9.95 10.96
CA ALA A 29 -8.51 -9.39 11.47
C ALA A 29 -8.36 -8.89 12.93
N ALA A 30 -7.76 -9.70 13.81
CA ALA A 30 -7.51 -9.32 15.19
C ALA A 30 -6.61 -8.08 15.31
N TYR A 31 -5.55 -8.04 14.49
CA TYR A 31 -4.62 -6.90 14.42
C TYR A 31 -5.34 -5.64 13.94
N PHE A 32 -6.10 -5.72 12.85
CA PHE A 32 -6.82 -4.58 12.30
C PHE A 32 -7.80 -4.01 13.33
N HIS A 33 -8.62 -4.86 13.97
CA HIS A 33 -9.59 -4.43 14.97
C HIS A 33 -8.97 -3.83 16.24
N HIS A 34 -7.69 -4.13 16.51
CA HIS A 34 -6.98 -3.57 17.66
C HIS A 34 -6.27 -2.26 17.32
N TYR A 35 -5.66 -2.15 16.13
CA TYR A 35 -4.78 -1.06 15.77
C TYR A 35 -5.37 -0.06 14.78
N PHE A 36 -6.56 -0.30 14.23
CA PHE A 36 -7.23 0.61 13.31
C PHE A 36 -8.63 0.98 13.80
N ASP A 37 -9.06 2.20 13.52
CA ASP A 37 -10.44 2.61 13.76
C ASP A 37 -11.38 2.26 12.58
N GLU A 38 -12.67 2.56 12.73
CA GLU A 38 -13.70 2.31 11.71
C GLU A 38 -13.46 3.03 10.38
N ARG A 39 -12.61 4.06 10.37
CA ARG A 39 -12.25 4.84 9.20
C ARG A 39 -11.05 4.23 8.47
N GLY A 40 -10.41 3.21 9.05
CA GLY A 40 -9.15 2.63 8.59
C GLY A 40 -7.93 3.45 9.01
N TYR A 41 -8.04 4.32 10.01
CA TYR A 41 -6.90 5.08 10.51
C TYR A 41 -6.11 4.23 11.47
N LEU A 42 -4.79 4.21 11.32
CA LEU A 42 -3.91 3.60 12.29
C LEU A 42 -3.99 4.39 13.60
N LEU A 43 -4.16 3.68 14.72
CA LEU A 43 -4.24 4.23 16.07
C LEU A 43 -2.84 4.63 16.57
N CYS A 44 -2.27 5.63 15.91
CA CYS A 44 -0.96 6.21 16.22
C CYS A 44 -1.04 7.75 16.22
N VAL A 45 0.10 8.41 16.44
CA VAL A 45 0.22 9.87 16.28
C VAL A 45 0.69 10.17 14.86
N PRO A 46 -0.17 10.71 13.97
CA PRO A 46 0.20 11.00 12.59
C PRO A 46 0.97 12.32 12.52
N ARG A 47 2.30 12.27 12.73
CA ARG A 47 3.18 13.45 12.66
C ARG A 47 4.49 13.10 11.97
N TRP A 48 5.16 14.10 11.40
CA TRP A 48 6.50 13.95 10.85
C TRP A 48 7.48 13.53 11.95
N GLY A 49 8.31 12.51 11.69
CA GLY A 49 9.24 11.94 12.67
C GLY A 49 8.59 11.12 13.79
N GLY A 50 7.28 10.84 13.72
CA GLY A 50 6.66 9.75 14.49
C GLY A 50 6.54 8.52 13.60
N ASN A 51 7.03 7.36 14.07
CA ASN A 51 7.22 6.17 13.24
C ASN A 51 8.02 6.47 11.96
N ASP A 52 9.14 7.23 12.05
CA ASP A 52 9.99 7.73 10.94
C ASP A 52 9.28 8.56 9.82
N GLY A 53 8.11 8.14 9.34
CA GLY A 53 7.19 8.85 8.45
C GLY A 53 5.85 8.13 8.23
N PRO A 54 5.02 8.64 7.29
CA PRO A 54 3.89 7.91 6.71
C PRO A 54 4.20 6.51 6.16
N ASP A 55 5.43 6.23 5.76
CA ASP A 55 5.86 4.96 5.21
C ASP A 55 5.73 3.81 6.22
N ASP A 56 6.30 3.94 7.44
CA ASP A 56 6.15 2.93 8.50
C ASP A 56 4.68 2.63 8.81
N ALA A 57 3.80 3.62 8.70
CA ALA A 57 2.38 3.44 8.96
C ALA A 57 1.72 2.57 7.89
N ALA A 58 2.06 2.79 6.61
CA ALA A 58 1.59 1.95 5.52
C ALA A 58 2.09 0.50 5.63
N GLU A 59 3.30 0.29 6.17
CA GLU A 59 3.90 -1.03 6.34
C GLU A 59 3.12 -1.97 7.27
N ASN A 60 2.26 -1.44 8.15
CA ASN A 60 1.37 -2.28 8.97
C ASN A 60 0.38 -3.12 8.13
N LEU A 61 0.23 -2.78 6.84
CA LEU A 61 -0.58 -3.49 5.87
C LEU A 61 0.26 -4.38 4.91
N LEU A 62 1.57 -4.44 5.12
CA LEU A 62 2.49 -5.20 4.26
C LEU A 62 2.10 -6.67 4.19
N ASN A 63 2.18 -7.24 2.98
CA ASN A 63 1.85 -8.63 2.66
C ASN A 63 0.38 -9.04 2.82
N TRP A 64 -0.54 -8.15 3.24
CA TRP A 64 -1.96 -8.55 3.34
C TRP A 64 -2.55 -8.90 1.97
N PRO A 65 -2.30 -8.12 0.89
CA PRO A 65 -2.74 -8.52 -0.45
C PRO A 65 -2.01 -9.76 -0.98
N LEU A 66 -0.79 -10.02 -0.52
CA LEU A 66 -0.08 -11.26 -0.88
C LEU A 66 -0.70 -12.47 -0.20
N LEU A 67 -1.04 -12.36 1.09
CA LEU A 67 -1.75 -13.40 1.84
C LEU A 67 -3.09 -13.74 1.17
N HIS A 68 -3.86 -12.73 0.79
CA HIS A 68 -5.10 -12.93 0.04
C HIS A 68 -4.84 -13.63 -1.31
N ALA A 69 -3.85 -13.17 -2.09
CA ALA A 69 -3.51 -13.80 -3.38
C ALA A 69 -3.06 -15.27 -3.25
N LEU A 70 -2.46 -15.65 -2.11
CA LEU A 70 -2.08 -17.03 -1.80
C LEU A 70 -3.27 -17.89 -1.31
N GLY A 71 -4.45 -17.31 -1.15
CA GLY A 71 -5.67 -17.99 -0.74
C GLY A 71 -6.03 -17.83 0.74
N GLY A 72 -5.55 -16.76 1.39
CA GLY A 72 -6.08 -16.27 2.66
C GLY A 72 -7.56 -15.88 2.54
N ALA A 73 -8.18 -15.49 3.66
CA ALA A 73 -9.59 -15.13 3.67
C ALA A 73 -9.87 -13.83 2.88
N GLU A 74 -11.06 -13.73 2.27
CA GLU A 74 -11.47 -12.58 1.46
C GLU A 74 -11.47 -11.26 2.24
N ASP A 75 -11.84 -11.32 3.53
CA ASP A 75 -11.89 -10.16 4.42
C ASP A 75 -10.50 -9.52 4.65
N VAL A 76 -9.41 -10.26 4.47
CA VAL A 76 -8.04 -9.70 4.48
C VAL A 76 -7.90 -8.60 3.42
N LEU A 77 -8.46 -8.79 2.22
CA LEU A 77 -8.41 -7.77 1.17
C LEU A 77 -9.33 -6.59 1.48
N ASP A 78 -10.50 -6.83 2.07
CA ASP A 78 -11.42 -5.76 2.48
C ASP A 78 -10.81 -4.87 3.56
N LEU A 79 -10.20 -5.47 4.59
CA LEU A 79 -9.49 -4.78 5.65
C LEU A 79 -8.27 -4.02 5.10
N PHE A 80 -7.51 -4.63 4.19
CA PHE A 80 -6.42 -3.96 3.49
C PHE A 80 -6.92 -2.70 2.74
N LYS A 81 -7.99 -2.81 1.95
CA LYS A 81 -8.55 -1.69 1.19
C LYS A 81 -9.03 -0.57 2.13
N LEU A 82 -9.67 -0.93 3.24
CA LEU A 82 -10.08 0.04 4.27
C LEU A 82 -8.88 0.75 4.89
N GLY A 83 -7.87 0.00 5.32
CA GLY A 83 -6.64 0.54 5.90
C GLY A 83 -5.86 1.41 4.91
N TRP A 84 -5.77 1.01 3.64
CA TRP A 84 -5.06 1.77 2.61
C TRP A 84 -5.73 3.12 2.31
N GLU A 85 -7.06 3.13 2.14
CA GLU A 85 -7.81 4.37 1.93
C GLU A 85 -7.80 5.24 3.20
N GLY A 86 -7.83 4.61 4.38
CA GLY A 86 -7.66 5.27 5.67
C GLY A 86 -6.30 5.94 5.81
N HIS A 87 -5.22 5.24 5.47
CA HIS A 87 -3.83 5.73 5.46
C HIS A 87 -3.69 6.99 4.60
N LEU A 88 -4.10 6.91 3.33
CA LEU A 88 -4.01 8.04 2.40
C LEU A 88 -4.76 9.26 2.93
N ARG A 89 -5.94 9.06 3.52
CA ARG A 89 -6.75 10.16 4.09
C ARG A 89 -6.12 10.71 5.38
N GLN A 90 -5.74 9.85 6.31
CA GLN A 90 -5.13 10.21 7.61
C GLN A 90 -3.88 11.06 7.40
N TYR A 91 -3.00 10.65 6.49
CA TYR A 91 -1.75 11.36 6.23
C TYR A 91 -1.90 12.54 5.26
N THR A 92 -2.99 12.64 4.50
CA THR A 92 -3.39 13.90 3.82
C THR A 92 -3.89 14.94 4.83
N GLU A 93 -4.61 14.51 5.87
CA GLU A 93 -5.12 15.39 6.94
C GLU A 93 -4.00 15.86 7.89
N ALA A 94 -2.92 15.09 8.02
CA ALA A 94 -1.78 15.40 8.86
C ALA A 94 -0.92 16.55 8.28
N LYS A 95 -1.22 17.77 8.71
CA LYS A 95 -0.61 19.03 8.22
C LYS A 95 0.24 19.70 9.30
N THR A 96 1.29 20.39 8.89
CA THR A 96 2.03 21.34 9.75
C THR A 96 2.37 22.63 9.00
N VAL A 97 2.53 23.72 9.74
CA VAL A 97 3.01 25.01 9.24
C VAL A 97 4.54 25.14 9.27
N ASP A 98 5.21 24.24 10.00
CA ASP A 98 6.65 24.31 10.30
C ASP A 98 7.52 24.14 9.06
N VAL A 99 7.09 23.34 8.08
CA VAL A 99 7.79 23.10 6.81
C VAL A 99 6.87 23.30 5.60
N PRO A 100 7.31 23.97 4.51
CA PRO A 100 6.43 24.32 3.39
C PRO A 100 5.73 23.13 2.72
N PHE A 101 6.44 22.01 2.52
CA PHE A 101 5.91 20.84 1.79
C PHE A 101 4.83 20.07 2.56
N ALA A 102 4.72 20.27 3.88
CA ALA A 102 3.74 19.58 4.72
C ALA A 102 2.47 20.39 5.01
N ARG A 103 2.35 21.60 4.43
CA ARG A 103 1.20 22.48 4.66
C ARG A 103 -0.09 21.94 4.07
N GLU A 104 0.01 21.16 3.00
CA GLU A 104 -1.13 20.54 2.32
C GLU A 104 -1.36 19.07 2.74
N GLY A 105 -0.51 18.52 3.60
CA GLY A 105 -0.56 17.14 4.08
C GLY A 105 0.79 16.45 3.88
N MET A 106 0.95 15.25 4.43
CA MET A 106 2.07 14.36 4.09
C MET A 106 1.85 13.63 2.77
N TYR A 107 0.60 13.56 2.33
CA TYR A 107 0.23 13.14 0.98
C TYR A 107 -0.43 14.29 0.24
N TYR A 108 -0.05 14.45 -1.03
CA TYR A 108 -0.67 15.37 -1.97
C TYR A 108 -1.02 14.61 -3.24
N LYS A 109 -2.27 14.72 -3.72
CA LYS A 109 -2.81 13.87 -4.81
C LYS A 109 -2.61 12.36 -4.53
N GLU A 110 -2.71 11.98 -3.27
CA GLU A 110 -2.43 10.62 -2.76
C GLU A 110 -0.98 10.16 -2.99
N PHE A 111 -0.02 11.05 -3.20
CA PHE A 111 1.40 10.73 -3.30
C PHE A 111 2.20 11.39 -2.17
N PRO A 112 3.20 10.71 -1.59
CA PRO A 112 4.03 11.29 -0.53
C PRO A 112 4.72 12.57 -1.01
N VAL A 113 4.64 13.62 -0.20
CA VAL A 113 5.22 14.93 -0.55
C VAL A 113 6.73 14.98 -0.36
N MET A 114 7.28 14.07 0.45
CA MET A 114 8.67 14.00 0.86
C MET A 114 8.98 12.59 1.35
N PHE A 115 9.98 11.92 0.75
CA PHE A 115 10.75 10.75 1.21
C PHE A 115 11.65 10.33 0.03
N ASP A 116 12.75 9.60 0.27
CA ASP A 116 13.53 9.05 -0.84
C ASP A 116 12.86 7.82 -1.45
N TRP A 117 13.35 7.40 -2.63
CA TRP A 117 12.79 6.27 -3.36
C TRP A 117 12.73 4.96 -2.59
N PHE A 118 13.63 4.72 -1.64
CA PHE A 118 13.62 3.49 -0.83
C PHE A 118 12.38 3.46 0.07
N HIS A 119 12.19 4.51 0.88
CA HIS A 119 11.04 4.64 1.78
C HIS A 119 9.71 4.73 1.02
N HIS A 120 9.69 5.36 -0.17
CA HIS A 120 8.52 5.26 -1.06
C HIS A 120 8.22 3.81 -1.47
N SER A 121 9.26 3.02 -1.75
CA SER A 121 9.09 1.61 -2.12
C SER A 121 8.58 0.77 -0.96
N GLU A 122 9.04 1.04 0.27
CA GLU A 122 8.52 0.42 1.49
C GLU A 122 7.03 0.74 1.68
N ALA A 123 6.67 2.04 1.69
CA ALA A 123 5.29 2.50 1.83
C ALA A 123 4.33 1.90 0.77
N PHE A 124 4.80 1.76 -0.47
CA PHE A 124 3.98 1.28 -1.59
C PHE A 124 4.05 -0.23 -1.80
N SER A 125 4.93 -0.96 -1.11
CA SER A 125 4.96 -2.43 -1.17
C SER A 125 3.58 -3.06 -0.96
N PRO A 126 2.79 -2.71 0.09
CA PRO A 126 1.43 -3.22 0.23
C PRO A 126 0.53 -2.84 -0.95
N PHE A 127 0.61 -1.60 -1.44
CA PHE A 127 -0.19 -1.14 -2.58
C PHE A 127 0.12 -1.92 -3.87
N TYR A 128 1.39 -2.09 -4.24
CA TYR A 128 1.75 -2.79 -5.47
C TYR A 128 1.30 -4.26 -5.46
N LEU A 129 1.36 -4.91 -4.29
CA LEU A 129 0.90 -6.29 -4.13
C LEU A 129 -0.62 -6.46 -4.30
N GLN A 130 -1.42 -5.39 -4.18
CA GLN A 130 -2.86 -5.45 -4.48
C GLN A 130 -3.15 -5.97 -5.89
N GLY A 131 -2.28 -5.66 -6.87
CA GLY A 131 -2.44 -6.13 -8.25
C GLY A 131 -2.43 -7.65 -8.41
N LEU A 132 -1.86 -8.40 -7.45
CA LEU A 132 -1.92 -9.86 -7.44
C LEU A 132 -3.29 -10.39 -6.99
N SER A 133 -4.01 -9.60 -6.20
CA SER A 133 -5.29 -9.97 -5.60
C SER A 133 -6.49 -9.43 -6.37
N ASP A 134 -6.44 -8.17 -6.77
CA ASP A 134 -7.54 -7.47 -7.43
C ASP A 134 -7.04 -6.47 -8.48
N PRO A 135 -6.52 -6.96 -9.62
CA PRO A 135 -5.94 -6.12 -10.67
C PRO A 135 -6.98 -5.26 -11.41
N PHE A 136 -8.26 -5.56 -11.26
CA PHE A 136 -9.35 -4.88 -11.97
C PHE A 136 -10.03 -3.80 -11.13
N GLU A 137 -9.63 -3.64 -9.86
CA GLU A 137 -10.11 -2.56 -9.01
C GLU A 137 -9.82 -1.19 -9.64
N ARG A 138 -10.89 -0.42 -9.86
CA ARG A 138 -10.84 0.81 -10.64
C ARG A 138 -10.01 1.89 -9.93
N LYS A 139 -10.16 2.02 -8.61
CA LYS A 139 -9.37 2.99 -7.83
C LYS A 139 -7.88 2.67 -7.88
N TYR A 140 -7.53 1.39 -7.72
CA TYR A 140 -6.17 0.90 -7.83
C TYR A 140 -5.56 1.27 -9.19
N GLN A 141 -6.24 0.92 -10.28
CA GLN A 141 -5.79 1.22 -11.63
C GLN A 141 -5.65 2.73 -11.93
N GLN A 142 -6.56 3.56 -11.41
CA GLN A 142 -6.47 5.02 -11.55
C GLN A 142 -5.27 5.58 -10.79
N ARG A 143 -5.06 5.11 -9.56
CA ARG A 143 -3.94 5.50 -8.70
C ARG A 143 -2.60 5.09 -9.29
N THR A 144 -2.46 3.86 -9.78
CA THR A 144 -1.25 3.37 -10.44
C THR A 144 -0.89 4.23 -11.66
N ARG A 145 -1.87 4.56 -12.51
CA ARG A 145 -1.63 5.43 -13.68
C ARG A 145 -1.21 6.84 -13.26
N ARG A 146 -1.88 7.42 -12.26
CA ARG A 146 -1.52 8.75 -11.72
C ARG A 146 -0.10 8.78 -11.17
N TYR A 147 0.28 7.77 -10.36
CA TYR A 147 1.64 7.68 -9.81
C TYR A 147 2.68 7.55 -10.91
N ALA A 148 2.46 6.69 -11.91
CA ALA A 148 3.34 6.60 -13.07
C ALA A 148 3.40 7.95 -13.84
N GLY A 149 2.27 8.62 -13.99
CA GLY A 149 2.17 9.93 -14.64
C GLY A 149 3.02 11.02 -13.98
N PHE A 150 3.21 10.97 -12.66
CA PHE A 150 4.12 11.88 -11.95
C PHE A 150 5.58 11.72 -12.40
N TYR A 151 5.98 10.51 -12.77
CA TYR A 151 7.34 10.22 -13.26
C TYR A 151 7.49 10.33 -14.79
N MET A 152 6.39 10.57 -15.52
CA MET A 152 6.37 10.64 -16.99
C MET A 152 6.00 12.03 -17.52
N ASN A 153 5.99 13.07 -16.67
CA ASN A 153 5.56 14.43 -17.00
C ASN A 153 4.09 14.57 -17.44
N GLU A 154 3.22 13.60 -17.10
CA GLU A 154 1.80 13.63 -17.47
C GLU A 154 0.99 14.58 -16.56
N ASP A 155 1.47 14.83 -15.34
CA ASP A 155 0.90 15.86 -14.46
C ASP A 155 1.62 17.21 -14.68
N PRO A 156 0.89 18.30 -14.97
CA PRO A 156 1.50 19.63 -15.16
C PRO A 156 2.27 20.15 -13.94
N GLN A 157 1.98 19.66 -12.73
CA GLN A 157 2.67 20.04 -11.49
C GLN A 157 3.86 19.12 -11.15
N ALA A 158 4.01 17.98 -11.84
CA ALA A 158 5.09 17.00 -11.61
C ALA A 158 5.88 16.76 -12.90
N GLN A 159 6.74 17.71 -13.25
CA GLN A 159 7.62 17.62 -14.41
C GLN A 159 8.95 16.96 -14.02
N ASN A 160 8.88 15.69 -13.60
CA ASN A 160 9.94 14.97 -12.91
C ASN A 160 10.90 14.21 -13.85
N TYR A 161 10.63 14.14 -15.15
CA TYR A 161 11.49 13.46 -16.12
C TYR A 161 12.24 14.46 -17.02
N ASP A 162 13.55 14.27 -17.16
CA ASP A 162 14.38 14.93 -18.17
C ASP A 162 14.53 13.99 -19.39
N PRO A 163 13.87 14.28 -20.53
CA PRO A 163 13.93 13.42 -21.72
C PRO A 163 15.27 13.48 -22.45
N GLN A 164 16.06 14.54 -22.27
CA GLN A 164 17.39 14.66 -22.91
C GLN A 164 18.40 13.79 -22.17
N ARG A 165 18.39 13.85 -20.84
CA ARG A 165 19.32 13.10 -19.97
C ARG A 165 18.81 11.72 -19.60
N LYS A 166 17.52 11.44 -19.81
CA LYS A 166 16.81 10.20 -19.46
C LYS A 166 16.90 9.89 -17.96
N ILE A 167 16.76 10.91 -17.13
CA ILE A 167 16.81 10.80 -15.67
C ILE A 167 15.53 11.33 -15.03
N ILE A 168 15.24 10.82 -13.84
CA ILE A 168 14.31 11.45 -12.92
C ILE A 168 15.06 12.57 -12.18
N ARG A 169 14.43 13.72 -11.98
CA ARG A 169 15.08 14.96 -11.54
C ARG A 169 15.43 14.98 -10.04
N SER A 170 14.71 14.20 -9.24
CA SER A 170 14.85 14.09 -7.79
C SER A 170 14.73 12.64 -7.33
N MET A 171 15.62 12.26 -6.42
CA MET A 171 15.56 10.97 -5.72
C MET A 171 14.52 10.95 -4.60
N PHE A 172 13.82 12.07 -4.36
CA PHE A 172 12.73 12.14 -3.41
C PHE A 172 11.41 11.72 -4.08
N ASN A 173 10.61 12.68 -4.53
CA ASN A 173 9.30 12.45 -5.17
C ASN A 173 9.34 12.51 -6.72
N GLY A 174 10.54 12.61 -7.30
CA GLY A 174 10.77 12.69 -8.73
C GLY A 174 11.29 14.03 -9.22
#